data_AF-A0A498I4S4-F1
#
_entry.id   AF-A0A498I4S4-F1
#
_cell.length_a   1.000
_cell.length_b   1.000
_cell.length_c   1.000
_cell.angle_alpha   90.00
_cell.angle_beta   90.00
_cell.angle_gamma   90.00
#
_symmetry.space_group_name_H-M   'P 1'
#
loop_
_entity.id
_entity.type
_entity.pdbx_description
1 polymer ?
#
loop_
_entity_poly.entity_id
_entity_poly.type
_entity_poly.pdbx_seq_one_letter_code
_entity_poly.pdbx_strand_id
1 'polypeptide(L)'
;MDMTAYMNGHDHCLEHTSDTNRISKSVKNHQFCAHSQIQFLTSGGGSKAWKGDIKAKRNRFKFYYDGQGFLSAQLTETDAEFTFYDMFGAVLHRLNLSKPNKFLYNSM
;
A
#
# COMPACT_ATOMS: atom_id res chain seq x y z
N MET A 1 14.39 0.42 -9.19
CA MET A 1 13.31 -0.14 -8.34
C MET A 1 12.03 0.57 -8.75
N ASP A 2 11.19 -0.08 -9.55
CA ASP A 2 9.88 0.48 -9.92
C ASP A 2 8.87 0.11 -8.83
N MET A 3 8.16 1.10 -8.29
CA MET A 3 7.25 0.88 -7.18
C MET A 3 5.80 1.02 -7.63
N THR A 4 5.00 -0.01 -7.35
CA THR A 4 3.60 -0.11 -7.78
C THR A 4 2.71 -0.27 -6.56
N ALA A 5 1.55 0.40 -6.56
CA ALA A 5 0.51 0.24 -5.55
C ALA A 5 -0.71 -0.49 -6.13
N TYR A 6 -1.26 -1.43 -5.37
CA TYR A 6 -2.56 -2.06 -5.60
C TYR A 6 -3.54 -1.58 -4.53
N MET A 7 -4.70 -1.08 -4.96
CA MET A 7 -5.73 -0.52 -4.07
C MET A 7 -7.00 -1.36 -4.12
N ASN A 8 -7.58 -1.68 -2.95
CA ASN A 8 -8.86 -2.38 -2.84
C ASN A 8 -9.71 -1.87 -1.67
N GLY A 9 -10.88 -2.49 -1.49
CA GLY A 9 -11.72 -2.36 -0.30
C GLY A 9 -12.11 -3.76 0.21
N HIS A 10 -13.42 -4.06 0.25
CA HIS A 10 -14.02 -5.30 0.75
C HIS A 10 -13.89 -5.49 2.26
N ASP A 11 -12.67 -5.57 2.76
CA ASP A 11 -12.42 -5.65 4.19
C ASP A 11 -12.77 -4.31 4.83
N HIS A 12 -13.66 -4.31 5.83
CA HIS A 12 -14.16 -3.08 6.46
C HIS A 12 -13.13 -2.52 7.46
N CYS A 13 -11.95 -2.18 6.96
CA CYS A 13 -10.81 -1.63 7.68
C CYS A 13 -9.96 -0.77 6.72
N LEU A 14 -8.91 -0.16 7.27
CA LEU A 14 -7.84 0.46 6.50
C LEU A 14 -6.54 -0.32 6.72
N GLU A 15 -5.86 -0.71 5.64
CA GLU A 15 -4.64 -1.52 5.74
C GLU A 15 -3.56 -1.10 4.76
N HIS A 16 -2.31 -1.31 5.16
CA HIS A 16 -1.16 -1.27 4.28
C HIS A 16 -0.25 -2.46 4.56
N THR A 17 -0.03 -3.26 3.52
CA THR A 17 0.95 -4.35 3.49
C THR A 17 1.87 -4.20 2.30
N SER A 18 2.96 -4.98 2.29
CA SER A 18 3.82 -5.04 1.12
C SER A 18 4.35 -6.44 0.95
N ASP A 19 4.46 -6.89 -0.29
CA ASP A 19 5.08 -8.18 -0.58
C ASP A 19 6.60 -8.04 -0.66
N THR A 20 7.28 -8.25 0.47
CA THR A 20 8.74 -8.25 0.53
C THR A 20 9.36 -9.57 0.10
N ASN A 21 8.60 -10.67 -0.02
CA ASN A 21 9.16 -12.03 -0.01
C ASN A 21 8.44 -13.11 -0.84
N ARG A 22 7.25 -12.88 -1.43
CA ARG A 22 6.48 -13.93 -2.13
C ARG A 22 6.60 -13.91 -3.65
N ILE A 23 6.88 -12.78 -4.30
CA ILE A 23 7.09 -12.77 -5.76
C ILE A 23 8.35 -13.54 -6.17
N SER A 24 9.37 -13.62 -5.32
CA SER A 24 10.58 -14.42 -5.58
C SER A 24 10.35 -15.94 -5.67
N LYS A 25 9.15 -16.45 -5.32
CA LYS A 25 8.86 -17.90 -5.33
C LYS A 25 7.83 -18.37 -6.35
N SER A 26 6.96 -17.50 -6.87
CA SER A 26 5.79 -17.95 -7.65
C SER A 26 5.83 -17.68 -9.15
N VAL A 27 6.76 -16.87 -9.67
CA VAL A 27 6.79 -16.51 -11.09
C VAL A 27 8.21 -16.67 -11.63
N LYS A 28 8.51 -17.86 -12.19
CA LYS A 28 9.81 -18.10 -12.86
C LYS A 28 9.85 -17.64 -14.32
N ASN A 29 8.69 -17.35 -14.94
CA ASN A 29 8.56 -17.21 -16.40
C ASN A 29 7.89 -15.92 -16.88
N HIS A 30 7.77 -14.90 -16.03
CA HIS A 30 7.49 -13.55 -16.50
C HIS A 30 8.55 -12.65 -15.91
N GLN A 31 9.18 -11.84 -16.75
CA GLN A 31 10.14 -10.80 -16.37
C GLN A 31 9.41 -9.68 -15.63
N PHE A 32 8.76 -10.02 -14.53
CA PHE A 32 8.30 -9.09 -13.53
C PHE A 32 9.57 -8.68 -12.79
N CYS A 33 9.96 -7.41 -12.94
CA CYS A 33 11.23 -6.89 -12.47
C CYS A 33 11.50 -7.35 -11.03
N ALA A 34 12.61 -8.07 -10.81
CA ALA A 34 13.06 -8.56 -9.50
C ALA A 34 13.36 -7.45 -8.46
N HIS A 35 13.00 -6.21 -8.78
CA HIS A 35 13.25 -4.97 -8.04
C HIS A 35 11.96 -4.16 -7.79
N SER A 36 10.76 -4.74 -7.97
CA SER A 36 9.49 -4.05 -7.70
C SER A 36 8.76 -4.64 -6.49
N GLN A 37 8.73 -3.90 -5.37
CA GLN A 37 7.95 -4.26 -4.19
C GLN A 37 6.55 -3.66 -4.29
N ILE A 38 5.55 -4.49 -4.56
CA ILE A 38 4.14 -4.03 -4.61
C ILE A 38 3.68 -3.65 -3.20
N GLN A 39 3.10 -2.45 -3.08
CA GLN A 39 2.36 -2.04 -1.87
C GLN A 39 0.87 -2.35 -2.06
N PHE A 40 0.26 -2.99 -1.07
CA PHE A 40 -1.17 -3.28 -1.07
C PHE A 40 -1.83 -2.35 -0.05
N LEU A 41 -2.83 -1.61 -0.51
CA LEU A 41 -3.54 -0.59 0.26
C LEU A 41 -5.03 -0.93 0.26
N THR A 42 -5.60 -1.09 1.45
CA THR A 42 -7.01 -1.38 1.64
C THR A 42 -7.70 -0.17 2.23
N SER A 43 -8.75 0.31 1.58
CA SER A 43 -9.59 1.42 2.01
C SER A 43 -11.07 1.02 2.04
N GLY A 44 -11.42 0.00 2.83
CA GLY A 44 -12.79 -0.53 2.91
C GLY A 44 -13.61 -0.03 4.10
N GLY A 45 -13.02 0.77 5.00
CA GLY A 45 -13.67 1.36 6.16
C GLY A 45 -14.62 2.55 5.89
N GLY A 46 -15.12 2.75 4.66
CA GLY A 46 -15.78 4.01 4.27
C GLY A 46 -17.15 4.28 4.91
N SER A 47 -17.92 3.23 5.23
CA SER A 47 -19.27 3.34 5.83
C SER A 47 -19.51 2.42 7.02
N LYS A 48 -18.65 1.39 7.15
CA LYS A 48 -18.66 0.41 8.24
C LYS A 48 -17.22 0.06 8.57
N ALA A 49 -16.99 -0.28 9.84
CA ALA A 49 -15.74 -0.86 10.31
C ALA A 49 -16.07 -2.15 11.06
N TRP A 50 -15.12 -3.09 11.13
CA TRP A 50 -15.29 -4.33 11.89
C TRP A 50 -15.37 -4.09 13.41
N LYS A 51 -14.88 -2.96 13.93
CA LYS A 51 -15.00 -2.54 15.33
C LYS A 51 -14.56 -3.64 16.34
N GLY A 52 -13.57 -4.44 15.98
CA GLY A 52 -13.05 -5.55 16.79
C GLY A 52 -13.64 -6.92 16.48
N ASP A 53 -14.60 -7.03 15.55
CA ASP A 53 -15.22 -8.31 15.14
C ASP A 53 -14.21 -9.27 14.52
N ILE A 54 -13.15 -8.74 13.90
CA ILE A 54 -12.06 -9.53 13.32
C ILE A 54 -10.73 -9.17 14.00
N LYS A 55 -10.07 -10.18 14.58
CA LYS A 55 -8.72 -10.02 15.14
C LYS A 55 -7.67 -10.03 14.03
N ALA A 56 -7.23 -8.85 13.61
CA ALA A 56 -6.15 -8.73 12.64
C ALA A 56 -4.84 -9.35 13.17
N LYS A 57 -4.20 -10.19 12.34
CA LYS A 57 -2.86 -10.73 12.63
C LYS A 57 -1.81 -9.64 12.37
N ARG A 58 -1.52 -8.83 13.40
CA ARG A 58 -0.61 -7.66 13.37
C ARG A 58 0.74 -7.90 12.69
N ASN A 59 1.28 -9.11 12.75
CA ASN A 59 2.64 -9.42 12.27
C ASN A 59 2.84 -9.30 10.73
N ARG A 60 1.79 -9.04 9.94
CA ARG A 60 1.88 -8.94 8.47
C ARG A 60 1.57 -7.54 7.92
N PHE A 61 1.19 -6.59 8.77
CA PHE A 61 0.76 -5.27 8.36
C PHE A 61 1.83 -4.23 8.67
N LYS A 62 2.11 -3.35 7.71
CA LYS A 62 2.85 -2.10 7.97
C LYS A 62 1.95 -1.08 8.67
N PHE A 63 0.64 -1.13 8.39
CA PHE A 63 -0.39 -0.36 9.07
C PHE A 63 -1.74 -1.10 8.99
N TYR A 64 -2.53 -1.00 10.08
CA TYR A 64 -3.88 -1.54 10.19
C TYR A 64 -4.71 -0.63 11.10
N TYR A 65 -5.91 -0.28 10.67
CA TYR A 65 -6.86 0.50 11.45
C TYR A 65 -8.27 -0.06 11.32
N ASP A 66 -8.85 -0.39 12.47
CA ASP A 66 -10.21 -0.93 12.61
C ASP A 66 -11.18 0.17 13.03
N GLY A 67 -11.43 1.07 12.09
CA GLY A 67 -12.32 2.20 12.26
C GLY A 67 -12.72 2.75 10.91
N GLN A 68 -13.69 3.67 10.92
CA GLN A 68 -14.11 4.32 9.69
C GLN A 68 -13.07 5.33 9.22
N GLY A 69 -12.92 5.44 7.91
CA GLY A 69 -11.97 6.36 7.30
C GLY A 69 -11.80 6.11 5.81
N PHE A 70 -10.78 6.75 5.24
CA PHE A 70 -10.55 6.78 3.81
C PHE A 70 -9.06 6.98 3.48
N LEU A 71 -8.72 6.82 2.21
CA LEU A 71 -7.39 7.07 1.68
C LEU A 71 -7.44 8.18 0.62
N SER A 72 -6.48 9.11 0.68
CA SER A 72 -6.18 10.02 -0.43
C SER A 72 -4.93 9.55 -1.17
N ALA A 73 -4.91 9.72 -2.49
CA ALA A 73 -3.73 9.52 -3.31
C ALA A 73 -3.37 10.81 -4.06
N GLN A 74 -2.12 11.25 -3.94
CA GLN A 74 -1.54 12.31 -4.74
C GLN A 74 -0.44 11.71 -5.61
N LEU A 75 -0.56 11.87 -6.93
CA LEU A 75 0.37 11.32 -7.91
C LEU A 75 1.00 12.46 -8.71
N THR A 76 2.32 12.45 -8.82
CA THR A 76 3.09 13.30 -9.71
C THR A 76 3.81 12.42 -10.75
N GLU A 77 4.62 13.04 -11.62
CA GLU A 77 5.40 12.30 -12.60
C GLU A 77 6.36 11.30 -11.93
N THR A 78 6.99 11.75 -10.83
CA THR A 78 8.04 11.03 -10.11
C THR A 78 7.57 10.39 -8.81
N ASP A 79 6.51 10.89 -8.19
CA ASP A 79 6.16 10.54 -6.81
C ASP A 79 4.68 10.14 -6.66
N ALA A 80 4.42 9.36 -5.62
CA ALA A 80 3.09 8.99 -5.17
C ALA A 80 3.02 9.09 -3.65
N GLU A 81 2.14 9.95 -3.12
CA GLU A 81 1.80 10.02 -1.71
C GLU A 81 0.42 9.41 -1.46
N PHE A 82 0.36 8.46 -0.55
CA PHE A 82 -0.88 7.86 -0.05
C PHE A 82 -1.03 8.20 1.43
N THR A 83 -2.15 8.82 1.79
CA THR A 83 -2.45 9.17 3.18
C THR A 83 -3.77 8.53 3.60
N PHE A 84 -3.72 7.78 4.70
CA PHE A 84 -4.90 7.23 5.36
C PHE A 84 -5.40 8.21 6.41
N TYR A 85 -6.71 8.40 6.45
CA TYR A 85 -7.41 9.24 7.40
C TYR A 85 -8.48 8.45 8.14
N ASP A 86 -8.77 8.84 9.38
CA ASP A 86 -10.02 8.46 10.00
C ASP A 86 -11.21 9.24 9.40
N MET A 87 -12.42 8.92 9.85
CA MET A 87 -13.65 9.58 9.35
C MET A 87 -13.74 11.08 9.65
N PHE A 88 -12.92 11.60 10.58
CA PHE A 88 -12.86 13.02 10.90
C PHE A 88 -11.77 13.76 10.10
N GLY A 89 -11.00 13.04 9.27
CA GLY A 89 -9.89 13.60 8.52
C GLY A 89 -8.59 13.69 9.31
N ALA A 90 -8.47 13.01 10.46
CA ALA A 90 -7.20 12.90 11.16
C ALA A 90 -6.28 11.91 10.43
N VAL A 91 -5.01 12.28 10.22
CA VAL A 91 -4.03 11.43 9.55
C VAL A 91 -3.69 10.22 10.43
N LEU A 92 -3.82 9.03 9.87
CA LEU A 92 -3.50 7.76 10.52
C LEU A 92 -2.18 7.15 10.04
N HIS A 93 -1.89 7.26 8.73
CA HIS A 93 -0.69 6.69 8.12
C HIS A 93 -0.34 7.37 6.81
N ARG A 94 0.95 7.44 6.49
CA ARG A 94 1.46 7.97 5.21
C ARG A 94 2.41 7.01 4.54
N LEU A 95 2.36 6.97 3.22
CA LEU A 95 3.23 6.17 2.38
C LEU A 95 3.64 7.00 1.17
N ASN A 96 4.94 7.28 1.06
CA ASN A 96 5.53 8.01 -0.06
C ASN A 96 6.37 7.07 -0.92
N LEU A 97 6.10 7.08 -2.22
CA LEU A 97 6.79 6.27 -3.22
C LEU A 97 7.41 7.19 -4.25
N SER A 98 8.64 6.90 -4.66
CA SER A 98 9.33 7.67 -5.70
C SER A 98 9.83 6.72 -6.78
N LYS A 99 9.66 7.11 -8.04
CA LYS A 99 10.31 6.46 -9.18
C LYS A 99 11.78 6.91 -9.21
N PRO A 100 12.74 5.97 -9.25
CA PRO A 100 14.12 6.34 -9.43
C PRO A 100 14.31 6.97 -10.82
N ASN A 101 15.12 8.02 -10.85
CA ASN A 101 15.38 8.78 -12.07
C ASN A 101 16.09 7.89 -13.10
N LYS A 102 15.43 7.57 -14.22
CA LYS A 102 15.96 6.63 -15.23
C LYS A 102 17.31 7.08 -15.82
N PHE A 103 17.60 8.38 -15.78
CA PHE A 103 18.85 8.95 -16.29
C PHE A 103 20.11 8.53 -15.52
N LEU A 104 20.00 8.17 -14.24
CA LEU A 104 21.16 7.75 -13.43
C LEU A 104 21.46 6.24 -13.53
N TYR A 105 20.52 5.45 -14.05
CA TYR A 105 20.66 3.99 -14.12
C TYR A 105 21.34 3.51 -15.42
N ASN A 106 21.34 4.34 -16.47
CA ASN A 106 21.96 4.02 -17.77
C ASN A 106 23.40 4.53 -17.89
N SER A 107 23.98 5.09 -16.83
CA SER A 107 25.33 5.67 -16.81
C SER A 107 26.32 4.92 -15.91
N MET A 108 25.97 3.71 -15.45
CA MET A 108 26.84 2.75 -14.76
C MET A 108 26.87 1.45 -15.55
#